data_AF-A0A1B3PIN7-F1
#
_entry.id   AF-A0A1B3PIN7-F1
#
_cell.length_a   1.000
_cell.length_b   1.000
_cell.length_c   1.000
_cell.angle_alpha   90.00
_cell.angle_beta   90.00
_cell.angle_gamma   90.00
#
_symmetry.space_group_name_H-M   'P 1'
#
loop_
_entity.id
_entity.type
_entity.pdbx_description
1 polymer ?
#
loop_
_entity_poly.entity_id
_entity_poly.type
_entity_poly.pdbx_seq_one_letter_code
_entity_poly.pdbx_strand_id
1 'polypeptide(L)'
;MQVCHGKAAPIRRVQAGDRVAYYAPTVTMGGADRLQAFVSIGVVLPGEPYAFDMGGGFVPFRKDVAYVPVHDAPIAPLLDAFEFVDDRQRWGSKFRFGLFAVSDHDMGLIAGAMGASLVALGLG
;
A
#
# COMPACT_ATOMS: atom_id res chain seq x y z
N MET A 1 -9.78 -1.36 0.99
CA MET A 1 -8.65 -0.79 1.77
C MET A 1 -9.12 -0.25 3.12
N GLN A 2 -8.33 -0.51 4.16
CA GLN A 2 -8.39 0.13 5.49
C GLN A 2 -6.97 0.57 5.87
N VAL A 3 -6.82 1.73 6.51
CA VAL A 3 -5.51 2.30 6.92
C VAL A 3 -5.57 2.86 8.34
N CYS A 4 -4.39 3.03 8.97
CA CYS A 4 -4.18 3.72 10.24
C CYS A 4 -5.21 3.37 11.35
N HIS A 5 -5.36 2.07 11.64
CA HIS A 5 -6.30 1.54 12.64
C HIS A 5 -7.78 1.92 12.39
N GLY A 6 -8.15 2.16 11.13
CA GLY A 6 -9.53 2.49 10.75
C GLY A 6 -9.90 3.96 10.84
N LYS A 7 -8.94 4.87 11.06
CA LYS A 7 -9.19 6.31 11.13
C LYS A 7 -9.63 6.88 9.78
N ALA A 8 -10.62 7.78 9.80
CA ALA A 8 -11.14 8.43 8.59
C ALA A 8 -10.15 9.42 7.93
N ALA A 9 -9.35 10.14 8.72
CA ALA A 9 -8.57 11.27 8.20
C ALA A 9 -7.55 10.89 7.11
N PRO A 10 -6.75 9.81 7.24
CA PRO A 10 -5.82 9.41 6.19
C PRO A 10 -6.53 8.90 4.93
N ILE A 11 -7.61 8.14 5.09
CA ILE A 11 -8.30 7.51 3.96
C ILE A 11 -9.11 8.51 3.12
N ARG A 12 -9.55 9.63 3.70
CA ARG A 12 -10.23 10.74 3.00
C ARG A 12 -9.35 11.47 1.99
N ARG A 13 -8.03 11.40 2.14
CA ARG A 13 -7.09 12.04 1.21
C ARG A 13 -6.90 11.24 -0.07
N VAL A 14 -7.20 9.94 -0.03
CA VAL A 14 -7.09 9.04 -1.16
C VAL A 14 -8.28 9.25 -2.09
N GLN A 15 -8.02 9.50 -3.36
CA GLN A 15 -9.02 9.76 -4.40
C GLN A 15 -9.30 8.53 -5.25
N ALA A 16 -10.38 8.57 -6.01
CA ALA A 16 -10.64 7.57 -7.05
C ALA A 16 -9.56 7.67 -8.13
N GLY A 17 -9.07 6.53 -8.62
CA GLY A 17 -7.97 6.47 -9.57
C GLY A 17 -6.57 6.45 -8.92
N ASP A 18 -6.45 6.74 -7.62
CA ASP A 18 -5.18 6.57 -6.92
C ASP A 18 -4.76 5.09 -6.92
N ARG A 19 -3.45 4.86 -7.02
CA ARG A 19 -2.85 3.55 -6.88
C ARG A 19 -2.44 3.34 -5.42
N VAL A 20 -2.68 2.15 -4.89
CA VAL A 20 -2.25 1.77 -3.55
C VAL A 20 -1.51 0.45 -3.59
N ALA A 21 -0.35 0.40 -2.95
CA ALA A 21 0.40 -0.82 -2.67
C ALA A 21 0.47 -1.06 -1.15
N TYR A 22 0.32 -2.31 -0.73
CA TYR A 22 0.47 -2.72 0.66
C TYR A 22 1.85 -3.34 0.88
N TYR A 23 2.55 -2.81 1.89
CA TYR A 23 3.80 -3.36 2.39
C TYR A 23 3.57 -4.10 3.71
N ALA A 24 4.10 -5.32 3.80
CA ALA A 24 4.06 -6.15 4.99
C ALA A 24 5.47 -6.27 5.60
N PRO A 25 5.73 -5.71 6.80
CA PRO A 25 7.03 -5.84 7.45
C PRO A 25 7.28 -7.27 7.95
N THR A 26 6.21 -7.95 8.35
CA THR A 26 6.24 -9.28 8.97
C THR A 26 5.22 -10.21 8.33
N VAL A 27 5.42 -11.54 8.46
CA VAL A 27 4.42 -12.52 7.97
C VAL A 27 3.24 -12.56 8.92
N THR A 28 3.51 -12.58 10.23
CA THR A 28 2.49 -12.56 11.29
C THR A 28 2.29 -11.15 11.82
N MET A 29 1.02 -10.76 12.03
CA MET A 29 0.68 -9.47 12.64
C MET A 29 1.26 -9.39 14.07
N GLY A 30 2.15 -8.44 14.31
CA GLY A 30 2.84 -8.27 15.60
C GLY A 30 3.93 -9.32 15.87
N GLY A 31 4.23 -10.19 14.90
CA GLY A 31 5.31 -11.17 15.00
C GLY A 31 6.70 -10.56 14.83
N ALA A 32 7.73 -11.38 15.07
CA ALA A 32 9.13 -11.05 14.82
C ALA A 32 9.65 -11.65 13.49
N ASP A 33 8.79 -12.36 12.76
CA ASP A 33 9.06 -13.01 11.49
C ASP A 33 9.14 -11.98 10.36
N ARG A 34 10.24 -11.97 9.61
CA ARG A 34 10.52 -10.94 8.60
C ARG A 34 9.89 -11.32 7.25
N LEU A 35 9.02 -10.45 6.72
CA LEU A 35 8.53 -10.54 5.33
C LEU A 35 9.18 -9.44 4.46
N GLN A 36 8.94 -8.18 4.83
CA GLN A 36 9.45 -6.99 4.14
C GLN A 36 9.20 -7.00 2.64
N ALA A 37 7.95 -7.25 2.26
CA ALA A 37 7.51 -7.35 0.87
C ALA A 37 6.28 -6.51 0.61
N PHE A 38 6.11 -6.08 -0.64
CA PHE A 38 4.82 -5.66 -1.16
C PHE A 38 3.98 -6.89 -1.47
N VAL A 39 2.73 -6.91 -1.01
CA VAL A 39 1.87 -8.11 -1.03
C VAL A 39 0.53 -7.90 -1.76
N SER A 40 0.16 -6.65 -2.01
CA SER A 40 -1.00 -6.33 -2.87
C SER A 40 -0.88 -4.94 -3.46
N ILE A 41 -1.49 -4.76 -4.63
CA ILE A 41 -1.55 -3.47 -5.33
C ILE A 41 -2.86 -3.35 -6.10
N GLY A 42 -3.38 -2.15 -6.24
CA GLY A 42 -4.62 -1.90 -6.97
C GLY A 42 -4.96 -0.43 -7.14
N VAL A 43 -6.10 -0.18 -7.78
CA VAL A 43 -6.63 1.16 -8.06
C VAL A 43 -7.85 1.42 -7.18
N VAL A 44 -7.87 2.58 -6.54
CA VAL A 44 -8.97 3.01 -5.66
C VAL A 44 -10.20 3.33 -6.50
N LEU A 45 -11.33 2.73 -6.14
CA LEU A 45 -12.59 2.92 -6.84
C LEU A 45 -13.28 4.23 -6.41
N PRO A 46 -14.17 4.78 -7.26
CA PRO A 46 -15.05 5.89 -6.87
C PRO A 46 -15.87 5.57 -5.61
N GLY A 47 -16.09 6.59 -4.79
CA GLY A 47 -16.89 6.48 -3.56
C GLY A 47 -16.24 7.16 -2.36
N GLU A 48 -17.09 7.57 -1.42
CA GLU A 48 -16.67 8.12 -0.14
C GLU A 48 -16.20 7.01 0.81
N PRO A 49 -15.29 7.29 1.76
CA PRO A 49 -14.97 6.34 2.81
C PRO A 49 -16.21 5.98 3.62
N TYR A 50 -16.49 4.67 3.74
CA TYR A 50 -17.65 4.17 4.46
C TYR A 50 -17.22 3.44 5.73
N ALA A 51 -18.07 3.51 6.76
CA ALA A 51 -17.89 2.76 7.99
C ALA A 51 -18.34 1.31 7.77
N PHE A 52 -17.54 0.34 8.25
CA PHE A 52 -17.86 -1.09 8.13
C PHE A 52 -17.71 -1.76 9.49
N ASP A 53 -18.79 -2.31 10.03
CA ASP A 53 -18.75 -3.00 11.32
C ASP A 53 -18.10 -4.37 11.17
N MET A 54 -16.94 -4.54 11.82
CA MET A 54 -16.20 -5.80 11.87
C MET A 54 -16.65 -6.71 13.03
N GLY A 55 -17.65 -6.29 13.81
CA GLY A 55 -18.05 -6.91 15.05
C GLY A 55 -17.23 -6.42 16.24
N GLY A 56 -17.73 -6.66 17.46
CA GLY A 56 -17.04 -6.31 18.70
C GLY A 56 -16.85 -4.81 18.93
N GLY A 57 -17.68 -3.96 18.32
CA GLY A 57 -17.62 -2.50 18.46
C GLY A 57 -16.51 -1.82 17.65
N PHE A 58 -15.82 -2.56 16.78
CA PHE A 58 -14.79 -2.01 15.90
C PHE A 58 -15.37 -1.67 14.52
N VAL A 59 -15.55 -0.37 14.27
CA VAL A 59 -16.14 0.15 13.02
C VAL A 59 -15.13 1.01 12.24
N PRO A 60 -14.19 0.40 11.50
CA PRO A 60 -13.22 1.13 10.70
C PRO A 60 -13.83 1.76 9.45
N PHE A 61 -13.19 2.84 8.97
CA PHE A 61 -13.46 3.40 7.64
C PHE A 61 -12.72 2.65 6.53
N ARG A 62 -13.40 2.45 5.40
CA ARG A 62 -12.91 1.73 4.23
C ARG A 62 -13.19 2.47 2.92
N LYS A 63 -12.36 2.19 1.92
CA LYS A 63 -12.61 2.50 0.50
C LYS A 63 -12.40 1.25 -0.34
N ASP A 64 -13.16 1.11 -1.41
CA ASP A 64 -13.01 -0.03 -2.31
C ASP A 64 -11.80 0.17 -3.23
N VAL A 65 -11.15 -0.95 -3.54
CA VAL A 65 -9.95 -1.00 -4.39
C VAL A 65 -10.12 -2.17 -5.34
N ALA A 66 -9.94 -1.92 -6.64
CA ALA A 66 -9.78 -2.95 -7.63
C ALA A 66 -8.34 -3.45 -7.58
N TYR A 67 -8.11 -4.55 -6.84
CA TYR A 67 -6.81 -5.21 -6.79
C TYR A 67 -6.54 -5.98 -8.06
N VAL A 68 -5.26 -6.05 -8.43
CA VAL A 68 -4.80 -6.82 -9.60
C VAL A 68 -4.04 -8.07 -9.16
N PRO A 69 -4.05 -9.15 -9.96
CA PRO A 69 -3.24 -10.35 -9.69
C PRO A 69 -1.75 -10.00 -9.65
N VAL A 70 -1.04 -10.50 -8.64
CA VAL A 70 0.37 -10.21 -8.36
C VAL A 70 1.04 -11.35 -7.62
N HIS A 71 2.36 -11.32 -7.57
CA HIS A 71 3.16 -12.03 -6.59
C HIS A 71 3.76 -11.07 -5.55
N ASP A 72 4.14 -11.61 -4.40
CA ASP A 72 4.87 -10.85 -3.39
C ASP A 72 6.23 -10.37 -3.96
N ALA A 73 6.61 -9.14 -3.61
CA ALA A 73 7.85 -8.52 -4.06
C ALA A 73 8.67 -7.99 -2.86
N PRO A 74 9.83 -8.58 -2.54
CA PRO A 74 10.71 -8.07 -1.50
C PRO A 74 11.14 -6.63 -1.79
N ILE A 75 11.16 -5.77 -0.77
CA ILE A 75 11.54 -4.35 -0.96
C ILE A 75 13.05 -4.17 -1.21
N ALA A 76 13.89 -5.07 -0.69
CA ALA A 76 15.34 -4.90 -0.62
C ALA A 76 16.05 -4.65 -1.97
N PRO A 77 15.66 -5.30 -3.10
CA PRO A 77 16.24 -5.02 -4.42
C PRO A 77 15.84 -3.66 -5.01
N LEU A 78 14.74 -3.06 -4.52
CA LEU A 78 14.18 -1.82 -5.08
C LEU A 78 14.68 -0.56 -4.37
N LEU A 79 15.29 -0.71 -3.19
CA LEU A 79 15.62 0.40 -2.29
C LEU A 79 16.49 1.50 -2.93
N ASP A 80 17.43 1.16 -3.83
CA ASP A 80 18.29 2.17 -4.48
C ASP A 80 17.60 2.87 -5.66
N ALA A 81 16.48 2.32 -6.13
CA ALA A 81 15.74 2.86 -7.27
C ALA A 81 14.56 3.73 -6.84
N PHE A 82 14.18 3.69 -5.56
CA PHE A 82 13.06 4.45 -5.02
C PHE A 82 13.40 5.92 -4.76
N GLU A 83 12.57 6.82 -5.26
CA GLU A 83 12.64 8.25 -5.00
C GLU A 83 12.25 8.59 -3.56
N PHE A 84 11.35 7.82 -2.94
CA PHE A 84 10.99 8.04 -1.53
C PHE A 84 12.09 7.64 -0.52
N VAL A 85 13.12 6.92 -0.96
CA VAL A 85 14.23 6.43 -0.10
C VAL A 85 15.38 7.43 -0.12
N ASP A 86 15.38 8.33 0.86
CA ASP A 86 16.46 9.33 1.03
C ASP A 86 17.77 8.70 1.58
N ASP A 87 17.65 7.59 2.33
CA ASP A 87 18.78 6.90 2.97
C ASP A 87 18.48 5.40 3.11
N ARG A 88 19.31 4.58 2.46
CA ARG A 88 19.22 3.11 2.48
C ARG A 88 19.41 2.51 3.88
N GLN A 89 20.04 3.17 4.84
CA GLN A 89 20.10 2.67 6.22
C GLN A 89 18.83 2.99 7.02
N ARG A 90 18.01 3.94 6.52
CA ARG A 90 16.81 4.47 7.21
C ARG A 90 15.55 4.43 6.34
N TRP A 91 15.50 3.56 5.32
CA TRP A 91 14.38 3.45 4.38
C TRP A 91 13.05 3.14 5.06
N GLY A 92 13.07 2.42 6.18
CA GLY A 92 11.87 2.04 6.94
C GLY A 92 11.13 3.23 7.56
N SER A 93 11.75 4.40 7.63
CA SER A 93 11.23 5.57 8.35
C SER A 93 9.91 6.13 7.80
N LYS A 94 9.64 6.00 6.49
CA LYS A 94 8.36 6.43 5.89
C LYS A 94 7.20 5.51 6.26
N PHE A 95 7.46 4.20 6.43
CA PHE A 95 6.41 3.21 6.72
C PHE A 95 5.75 3.41 8.10
N ARG A 96 6.41 4.11 9.03
CA ARG A 96 5.83 4.43 10.36
C ARG A 96 4.59 5.34 10.28
N PHE A 97 4.37 6.03 9.15
CA PHE A 97 3.21 6.89 8.96
C PHE A 97 1.94 6.11 8.63
N GLY A 98 2.05 4.82 8.29
CA GLY A 98 0.93 3.93 7.95
C GLY A 98 0.32 4.18 6.57
N LEU A 99 0.42 5.40 6.04
CA LEU A 99 0.06 5.78 4.68
C LEU A 99 0.91 7.01 4.29
N PHE A 100 1.55 6.95 3.12
CA PHE A 100 2.28 8.08 2.55
C PHE A 100 2.23 8.01 1.01
N ALA A 101 2.37 9.17 0.37
CA ALA A 101 2.41 9.25 -1.09
C ALA A 101 3.81 8.87 -1.61
N VAL A 102 3.84 8.22 -2.77
CA VAL A 102 5.04 7.92 -3.56
C VAL A 102 4.80 8.39 -4.99
N SER A 103 5.86 8.53 -5.78
CA SER A 103 5.74 8.94 -7.18
C SER A 103 5.20 7.83 -8.08
N ASP A 104 4.80 8.19 -9.29
CA ASP A 104 4.42 7.23 -10.34
C ASP A 104 5.58 6.32 -10.72
N HIS A 105 6.82 6.82 -10.68
CA HIS A 105 8.03 6.03 -10.88
C HIS A 105 8.15 4.93 -9.83
N ASP A 106 8.05 5.29 -8.54
CA ASP A 106 8.12 4.32 -7.44
C ASP A 106 6.99 3.30 -7.50
N MET A 107 5.77 3.73 -7.83
CA MET A 107 4.63 2.83 -8.02
C MET A 107 4.85 1.88 -9.21
N GLY A 108 5.48 2.37 -10.29
CA GLY A 108 5.87 1.56 -11.44
C GLY A 108 6.92 0.49 -11.08
N LEU A 109 7.92 0.83 -10.28
CA LEU A 109 8.91 -0.13 -9.77
C LEU A 109 8.26 -1.23 -8.93
N ILE A 110 7.34 -0.84 -8.02
CA ILE A 110 6.58 -1.80 -7.21
C ILE A 110 5.75 -2.71 -8.13
N ALA A 111 4.97 -2.13 -9.03
CA ALA A 111 4.12 -2.87 -9.95
C ALA A 111 4.90 -3.86 -10.82
N GLY A 112 6.03 -3.42 -11.40
CA GLY A 112 6.90 -4.28 -12.20
C GLY A 112 7.50 -5.41 -11.37
N ALA A 113 7.98 -5.13 -10.16
CA ALA A 113 8.52 -6.14 -9.26
C ALA A 113 7.48 -7.14 -8.74
N MET A 114 6.20 -6.78 -8.76
CA MET A 114 5.06 -7.65 -8.37
C MET A 114 4.46 -8.43 -9.55
N GLY A 115 4.94 -8.20 -10.78
CA GLY A 115 4.34 -8.77 -11.99
C GLY A 115 2.94 -8.22 -12.30
N ALA A 116 2.62 -7.02 -11.81
CA ALA A 116 1.31 -6.40 -11.98
C ALA A 116 1.11 -5.85 -13.41
N SER A 117 -0.14 -5.87 -13.88
CA SER A 117 -0.50 -5.22 -15.15
C SER A 117 -0.41 -3.70 -15.02
N LEU A 118 0.59 -3.08 -15.66
CA LEU A 118 0.75 -1.62 -15.70
C LEU A 118 -0.47 -0.94 -16.34
N VAL A 119 -1.05 -1.53 -17.37
CA VAL A 119 -2.27 -1.02 -18.02
C VAL A 119 -3.44 -1.00 -17.03
N ALA A 120 -3.63 -2.08 -16.26
CA ALA A 120 -4.71 -2.15 -15.27
C ALA A 120 -4.51 -1.15 -14.10
N LEU A 121 -3.26 -0.74 -13.86
CA LEU A 121 -2.91 0.28 -12.88
C LEU A 121 -2.89 1.70 -13.44
N GLY A 122 -3.13 1.90 -14.75
CA GLY A 122 -3.00 3.23 -15.38
C GLY A 122 -1.56 3.76 -15.40
N LEU A 123 -0.57 2.86 -15.51
CA LEU A 123 0.87 3.11 -15.59
C LEU A 123 1.46 2.76 -16.97
N GLY A 124 0.61 2.48 -17.97
CA GLY A 124 1.00 2.08 -19.32
C GLY A 124 0.88 3.20 -20.36
#